data_AF-A0A538QAP6-F1
#
_entry.id   AF-A0A538QAP6-F1
#
_cell.length_a   1.000
_cell.length_b   1.000
_cell.length_c   1.000
_cell.angle_alpha   90.00
_cell.angle_beta   90.00
_cell.angle_gamma   90.00
#
_symmetry.space_group_name_H-M   'P 1'
#
loop_
_entity.id
_entity.type
_entity.pdbx_description
1 polymer ?
#
loop_
_entity_poly.entity_id
_entity_poly.type
_entity_poly.pdbx_seq_one_letter_code
_entity_poly.pdbx_strand_id
1 'polypeptide(L)'
;MLEVLKEKPDSRVRVPDLMGQLYRPPFGVRDGIGLLLLAVLAQLHENELAFYENGVFLRQVTGAEMHRLVKNPGSFEIQYCKVAGVRSALFEHLMRVLLPELVSDGKPDVLDIVRPLCVFAASLPMYTQKTQRLSTTARAVRAVLTSAKEPAPLLFLELPRACGFEPFSASGRSSERERAWEFVSTLKGAYDELKTAYGKLTASIMERLATSFERPTKTRDALRTAAEPLVASINEPTLRSLCLRFLDEKLGETAWLESIGSLVCEKPPAKWLDADVDHFGEQLVHIARRFRSVESMQFPSGSERSATALRVAITRPDGSEMNKVLEFTSDDEIAVRELESQLATLLRKNQRIGLVAATRAVWKELARHEAEN
;
A
#
# COMPACT_ATOMS: atom_id res chain seq x y z
N MET A 1 19.26 38.05 -13.87
CA MET A 1 19.07 36.82 -13.06
C MET A 1 19.53 35.57 -13.79
N LEU A 2 18.93 35.21 -14.93
CA LEU A 2 19.31 33.99 -15.65
C LEU A 2 20.79 33.98 -16.09
N GLU A 3 21.32 35.11 -16.55
CA GLU A 3 22.74 35.24 -16.91
C GLU A 3 23.67 34.95 -15.74
N VAL A 4 23.36 35.48 -14.55
CA VAL A 4 24.09 35.24 -13.29
C VAL A 4 24.11 33.75 -12.93
N LEU A 5 22.97 33.08 -13.11
CA LEU A 5 22.84 31.65 -12.88
C LEU A 5 23.60 30.83 -13.95
N LYS A 6 23.68 31.33 -15.18
CA LYS A 6 24.44 30.72 -16.29
C LYS A 6 25.95 30.91 -16.19
N GLU A 7 26.43 31.99 -15.57
CA GLU A 7 27.86 32.25 -15.35
C GLU A 7 28.51 31.24 -14.40
N LYS A 8 27.72 30.64 -13.51
CA LYS A 8 28.17 29.59 -12.60
C LYS A 8 27.33 28.33 -12.76
N PRO A 9 27.41 27.66 -13.93
CA PRO A 9 26.63 26.45 -14.19
C PRO A 9 26.97 25.38 -13.15
N ASP A 10 25.96 24.64 -12.70
CA ASP A 10 26.07 23.60 -11.68
C ASP A 10 26.48 24.07 -10.26
N SER A 11 26.61 25.37 -10.00
CA SER A 11 26.79 25.91 -8.64
C SER A 11 25.48 26.38 -8.02
N ARG A 12 25.36 26.24 -6.70
CA ARG A 12 24.23 26.79 -5.95
C ARG A 12 24.47 28.27 -5.66
N VAL A 13 23.53 29.11 -6.06
CA VAL A 13 23.54 30.56 -5.79
C VAL A 13 22.45 30.86 -4.78
N ARG A 14 22.79 31.52 -3.67
CA ARG A 14 21.79 31.88 -2.66
C ARG A 14 20.83 32.93 -3.23
N VAL A 15 19.56 32.82 -2.90
CA VAL A 15 18.54 33.78 -3.36
C VAL A 15 18.89 35.23 -2.99
N PRO A 16 19.38 35.56 -1.78
CA PRO A 16 19.77 36.93 -1.44
C PRO A 16 20.90 37.47 -2.32
N ASP A 17 21.85 36.63 -2.75
CA ASP A 17 22.96 37.03 -3.60
C ASP A 17 22.46 37.36 -5.02
N LEU A 18 21.52 36.55 -5.53
CA LEU A 18 20.87 36.79 -6.82
C LEU A 18 20.02 38.07 -6.79
N MET A 19 19.26 38.28 -5.72
CA MET A 19 18.39 39.44 -5.54
C MET A 19 19.21 40.72 -5.33
N GLY A 20 20.32 40.64 -4.58
CA GLY A 20 21.21 41.77 -4.36
C GLY A 20 21.81 42.36 -5.64
N GLN A 21 21.94 41.56 -6.70
CA GLN A 21 22.36 42.07 -8.02
C GLN A 21 21.26 42.86 -8.73
N LEU A 22 19.99 42.47 -8.57
CA LEU A 22 18.84 43.20 -9.13
C LEU A 22 18.58 44.53 -8.42
N TYR A 23 18.90 44.60 -7.13
CA TYR A 23 18.72 45.81 -6.32
C TYR A 23 19.75 46.90 -6.65
N ARG A 24 20.87 46.54 -7.26
CA ARG A 24 21.94 47.47 -7.65
C ARG A 24 21.69 48.08 -9.03
N PRO A 25 22.31 49.25 -9.34
CA PRO A 25 22.34 49.78 -10.70
C PRO A 25 22.90 48.76 -11.70
N PRO A 26 22.42 48.71 -12.96
CA PRO A 26 21.51 49.66 -13.60
C PRO A 26 20.01 49.40 -13.35
N PHE A 27 19.64 48.30 -12.69
CA PHE A 27 18.24 47.87 -12.60
C PHE A 27 17.46 48.50 -11.44
N GLY A 28 18.05 48.59 -10.25
CA GLY A 28 17.43 49.26 -9.09
C GLY A 28 16.04 48.71 -8.71
N VAL A 29 15.82 47.40 -8.86
CA VAL A 29 14.50 46.77 -8.68
C VAL A 29 14.08 46.82 -7.22
N ARG A 30 12.81 47.13 -6.93
CA ARG A 30 12.25 47.06 -5.57
C ARG A 30 12.03 45.62 -5.12
N ASP A 31 12.19 45.36 -3.82
CA ASP A 31 12.13 44.01 -3.22
C ASP A 31 10.94 43.17 -3.68
N GLY A 32 9.72 43.72 -3.61
CA GLY A 32 8.50 43.00 -4.01
C GLY A 32 8.44 42.64 -5.49
N ILE A 33 8.97 43.50 -6.36
CA ILE A 33 9.03 43.25 -7.81
C ILE A 33 10.08 42.18 -8.11
N GLY A 34 11.22 42.20 -7.41
CA GLY A 34 12.26 41.20 -7.58
C GLY A 34 11.74 39.78 -7.32
N LEU A 35 10.93 39.59 -6.27
CA LEU A 35 10.35 38.29 -5.93
C LEU A 35 9.33 37.82 -6.98
N LEU A 36 8.54 38.74 -7.53
CA LEU A 36 7.63 38.43 -8.64
C LEU A 36 8.41 38.00 -9.88
N LEU A 37 9.49 38.72 -10.23
CA LEU A 37 10.35 38.36 -11.36
C LEU A 37 11.02 37.01 -11.14
N LEU A 38 11.41 36.69 -9.90
CA LEU A 38 11.95 35.38 -9.57
C LEU A 38 10.91 34.26 -9.74
N ALA A 39 9.67 34.50 -9.32
CA ALA A 39 8.58 33.54 -9.54
C ALA A 39 8.28 33.32 -11.03
N VAL A 40 8.27 34.40 -11.83
CA VAL A 40 8.12 34.32 -13.29
C VAL A 40 9.29 33.56 -13.91
N LEU A 41 10.53 33.83 -13.48
CA LEU A 41 11.71 33.12 -13.95
C LEU A 41 11.65 31.63 -13.59
N ALA A 42 11.23 31.30 -12.37
CA ALA A 42 11.05 29.92 -11.90
C ALA A 42 10.04 29.16 -12.76
N GLN A 43 8.95 29.80 -13.17
CA GLN A 43 7.93 29.20 -14.01
C GLN A 43 8.37 29.06 -15.48
N LEU A 44 9.05 30.07 -16.02
CA LEU A 44 9.53 30.06 -17.41
C LEU A 44 10.66 29.05 -17.65
N HIS A 45 11.48 28.82 -16.62
CA HIS A 45 12.66 27.96 -16.68
C HIS A 45 12.57 26.83 -15.64
N GLU A 46 11.37 26.30 -15.40
CA GLU A 46 11.11 25.26 -14.38
C GLU A 46 12.00 24.01 -14.56
N ASN A 47 12.31 23.70 -15.82
CA ASN A 47 13.12 22.53 -16.22
C ASN A 47 14.63 22.81 -16.25
N GLU A 48 15.03 24.08 -16.13
CA GLU A 48 16.44 24.49 -16.08
C GLU A 48 16.88 24.94 -14.67
N LEU A 49 15.93 25.21 -13.75
CA LEU A 49 16.20 25.78 -12.43
C LEU A 49 15.85 24.83 -11.27
N ALA A 50 16.87 24.31 -10.60
CA ALA A 50 16.71 23.55 -9.36
C ALA A 50 16.68 24.49 -8.15
N PHE A 51 15.66 24.36 -7.31
CA PHE A 51 15.53 25.12 -6.06
C PHE A 51 15.86 24.24 -4.87
N TYR A 52 16.46 24.84 -3.85
CA TYR A 52 16.84 24.17 -2.61
C TYR A 52 16.37 24.98 -1.41
N GLU A 53 15.95 24.28 -0.35
CA GLU A 53 15.61 24.86 0.96
C GLU A 53 16.44 24.14 2.02
N ASN A 54 17.26 24.88 2.78
CA ASN A 54 18.19 24.32 3.77
C ASN A 54 19.07 23.18 3.21
N GLY A 55 19.52 23.35 1.97
CA GLY A 55 20.35 22.37 1.26
C GLY A 55 19.61 21.17 0.68
N VAL A 56 18.28 21.07 0.87
CA VAL A 56 17.43 19.99 0.35
C VAL A 56 16.78 20.41 -0.97
N PHE A 57 16.86 19.55 -1.99
CA PHE A 57 16.25 19.80 -3.29
C PHE A 57 14.71 19.83 -3.21
N LEU A 58 14.12 20.90 -3.74
CA LEU A 58 12.68 21.09 -3.86
C LEU A 58 12.19 20.46 -5.17
N ARG A 59 11.50 19.32 -5.03
CA ARG A 59 10.94 18.53 -6.14
C ARG A 59 10.00 19.37 -7.00
N GLN A 60 9.20 20.21 -6.35
CA GLN A 60 8.29 21.18 -6.94
C GLN A 60 8.34 22.48 -6.14
N VAL A 61 8.16 23.61 -6.81
CA VAL A 61 8.06 24.93 -6.19
C VAL A 61 6.61 25.39 -6.34
N THR A 62 5.80 25.15 -5.32
CA THR A 62 4.40 25.60 -5.32
C THR A 62 4.26 26.95 -4.60
N GLY A 63 3.03 27.46 -4.48
CA GLY A 63 2.76 28.65 -3.68
C GLY A 63 3.23 28.54 -2.22
N ALA A 64 3.28 27.33 -1.66
CA ALA A 64 3.77 27.11 -0.29
C ALA A 64 5.28 27.36 -0.18
N GLU A 65 6.07 26.81 -1.10
CA GLU A 65 7.52 27.02 -1.18
C GLU A 65 7.83 28.49 -1.46
N MET A 66 7.10 29.10 -2.40
CA MET A 66 7.27 30.51 -2.71
C MET A 66 6.95 31.41 -1.51
N HIS A 67 5.89 31.11 -0.75
CA HIS A 67 5.56 31.85 0.47
C HIS A 67 6.67 31.74 1.53
N ARG A 68 7.28 30.55 1.70
CA ARG A 68 8.44 30.37 2.58
C ARG A 68 9.67 31.14 2.07
N LEU A 69 9.91 31.14 0.75
CA LEU A 69 10.98 31.91 0.12
C LEU A 69 10.81 33.41 0.36
N VAL A 70 9.59 33.95 0.25
CA VAL A 70 9.32 35.36 0.56
C VAL A 70 9.62 35.68 2.03
N LYS A 71 9.23 34.80 2.96
CA LYS A 71 9.45 35.00 4.40
C LYS A 71 10.91 34.88 4.82
N ASN A 72 11.65 33.96 4.22
CA ASN A 72 13.05 33.69 4.56
C ASN A 72 13.85 33.33 3.30
N PRO A 73 14.22 34.31 2.45
CA PRO A 73 14.98 34.01 1.23
C PRO A 73 16.39 33.46 1.55
N GLY A 74 16.91 33.72 2.75
CA GLY A 74 18.24 33.28 3.17
C GLY A 74 18.43 31.77 3.27
N SER A 75 17.36 31.00 3.43
CA SER A 75 17.40 29.53 3.43
C SER A 75 17.32 28.90 2.04
N PHE A 76 17.16 29.70 0.99
CA PHE A 76 16.96 29.21 -0.37
C PHE A 76 18.17 29.39 -1.27
N GLU A 77 18.40 28.40 -2.13
CA GLU A 77 19.45 28.40 -3.15
C GLU A 77 18.85 27.97 -4.50
N ILE A 78 19.43 28.47 -5.59
CA ILE A 78 19.02 28.17 -6.96
C ILE A 78 20.25 27.70 -7.73
N GLN A 79 20.09 26.63 -8.51
CA GLN A 79 21.12 26.10 -9.39
C GLN A 79 20.58 26.05 -10.82
N TYR A 80 21.40 26.51 -11.77
CA TYR A 80 21.13 26.32 -13.19
C TYR A 80 21.63 24.94 -13.63
N CYS A 81 20.70 24.10 -14.07
CA CYS A 81 20.96 22.72 -14.47
C CYS A 81 20.71 22.58 -15.97
N LYS A 82 21.73 22.83 -16.80
CA LYS A 82 21.65 22.62 -18.25
C LYS A 82 22.54 21.47 -18.71
N VAL A 83 21.97 20.55 -19.49
CA VAL A 83 22.73 19.43 -20.04
C VAL A 83 23.55 19.88 -21.25
N ALA A 84 24.85 20.12 -21.06
CA ALA A 84 25.79 20.27 -22.18
C ALA A 84 26.47 18.92 -22.51
N GLY A 85 26.23 18.41 -23.73
CA GLY A 85 27.04 17.39 -24.41
C GLY A 85 26.80 15.92 -24.00
N VAL A 86 26.83 15.04 -25.03
CA VAL A 86 26.75 13.55 -25.12
C VAL A 86 25.65 12.81 -24.32
N ARG A 87 24.97 13.51 -23.43
CA ARG A 87 23.92 13.01 -22.55
C ARG A 87 22.57 12.87 -23.26
N SER A 88 22.30 13.59 -24.36
CA SER A 88 20.97 13.63 -24.98
C SER A 88 20.38 12.25 -25.34
N ALA A 89 21.19 11.30 -25.84
CA ALA A 89 20.68 10.00 -26.27
C ALA A 89 20.18 9.11 -25.11
N LEU A 90 20.90 9.09 -23.98
CA LEU A 90 20.46 8.37 -22.76
C LEU A 90 19.22 9.05 -22.16
N PHE A 91 19.16 10.38 -22.20
CA PHE A 91 18.01 11.15 -21.71
C PHE A 91 16.76 10.92 -22.52
N GLU A 92 16.86 11.04 -23.85
CA GLU A 92 15.76 10.75 -24.76
C GLU A 92 15.26 9.31 -24.57
N HIS A 93 16.17 8.37 -24.34
CA HIS A 93 15.80 6.99 -24.07
C HIS A 93 15.09 6.83 -22.71
N LEU A 94 15.63 7.40 -21.63
CA LEU A 94 15.00 7.40 -20.30
C LEU A 94 13.60 8.03 -20.35
N MET A 95 13.46 9.19 -20.97
CA MET A 95 12.18 9.88 -21.17
C MET A 95 11.18 8.99 -21.89
N ARG A 96 11.56 8.43 -23.05
CA ARG A 96 10.66 7.57 -23.84
C ARG A 96 10.25 6.31 -23.11
N VAL A 97 11.13 5.74 -22.28
CA VAL A 97 10.88 4.45 -21.63
C VAL A 97 10.13 4.59 -20.31
N LEU A 98 10.45 5.61 -19.50
CA LEU A 98 9.90 5.80 -18.16
C LEU A 98 8.73 6.79 -18.13
N LEU A 99 8.77 7.81 -18.98
CA LEU A 99 7.85 8.95 -18.98
C LEU A 99 7.33 9.25 -20.40
N PRO A 100 6.74 8.27 -21.10
CA PRO A 100 6.32 8.43 -22.50
C PRO A 100 5.28 9.54 -22.68
N GLU A 101 4.47 9.81 -21.65
CA GLU A 101 3.43 10.83 -21.64
C GLU A 101 3.97 12.27 -21.56
N LEU A 102 5.23 12.43 -21.15
CA LEU A 102 5.88 13.74 -20.97
C LEU A 102 6.83 14.10 -22.12
N VAL A 103 6.88 13.28 -23.17
CA VAL A 103 7.73 13.52 -24.34
C VAL A 103 7.17 14.70 -25.14
N SER A 104 7.94 15.80 -25.16
CA SER A 104 7.67 17.00 -25.97
C SER A 104 8.69 17.12 -27.10
N ASP A 105 8.42 17.91 -28.15
CA ASP A 105 9.34 18.12 -29.29
C ASP A 105 10.67 18.85 -28.93
N GLY A 106 10.80 19.31 -27.68
CA GLY A 106 12.02 19.94 -27.15
C GLY A 106 13.10 18.94 -26.71
N LYS A 107 14.34 19.42 -26.54
CA LYS A 107 15.41 18.61 -25.94
C LYS A 107 15.16 18.49 -24.43
N PRO A 108 15.06 17.26 -23.86
CA PRO A 108 14.81 17.09 -22.44
C PRO A 108 16.00 17.51 -21.59
N ASP A 109 15.73 18.21 -20.49
CA ASP A 109 16.69 18.62 -19.47
C ASP A 109 16.72 17.64 -18.28
N VAL A 110 17.69 17.81 -17.35
CA VAL A 110 17.83 16.94 -16.17
C VAL A 110 16.57 16.90 -15.32
N LEU A 111 15.95 18.05 -15.14
CA LEU A 111 14.79 18.18 -14.26
C LEU A 111 13.53 17.55 -14.86
N ASP A 112 13.45 17.40 -16.19
CA ASP A 112 12.33 16.71 -16.87
C ASP A 112 12.23 15.23 -16.49
N ILE A 113 13.35 14.61 -16.12
CA ILE A 113 13.39 13.22 -15.67
C ILE A 113 13.38 13.14 -14.15
N VAL A 114 14.21 13.95 -13.50
CA VAL A 114 14.42 13.85 -12.05
C VAL A 114 13.17 14.25 -11.27
N ARG A 115 12.48 15.34 -11.63
CA ARG A 115 11.31 15.80 -10.87
C ARG A 115 10.19 14.76 -10.92
N PRO A 116 9.76 14.24 -12.09
CA PRO A 116 8.68 13.24 -12.10
C PRO A 116 9.04 11.97 -11.32
N LEU A 117 10.28 11.49 -11.38
CA LEU A 117 10.71 10.33 -10.60
C LEU A 117 10.67 10.59 -9.09
N CYS A 118 11.12 11.76 -8.64
CA CYS A 118 11.09 12.13 -7.23
C CYS A 118 9.66 12.36 -6.71
N VAL A 119 8.79 12.93 -7.54
CA VAL A 119 7.35 13.11 -7.23
C VAL A 119 6.65 11.76 -7.17
N PHE A 120 6.91 10.87 -8.13
CA PHE A 120 6.42 9.50 -8.12
C PHE A 120 6.82 8.77 -6.83
N ALA A 121 8.10 8.80 -6.46
CA ALA A 121 8.56 8.15 -5.23
C ALA A 121 7.89 8.75 -3.97
N ALA A 122 7.59 10.05 -3.97
CA ALA A 122 6.86 10.72 -2.90
C ALA A 122 5.39 10.31 -2.79
N SER A 123 4.74 10.07 -3.94
CA SER A 123 3.30 9.77 -4.02
C SER A 123 2.99 8.29 -3.76
N LEU A 124 4.01 7.43 -3.73
CA LEU A 124 3.86 6.03 -3.36
C LEU A 124 3.22 5.89 -1.96
N PRO A 125 2.30 4.93 -1.75
CA PRO A 125 1.77 4.62 -0.43
C PRO A 125 2.87 4.27 0.56
N MET A 126 2.65 4.54 1.84
CA MET A 126 3.60 4.22 2.92
C MET A 126 4.03 2.76 2.92
N TYR A 127 3.14 1.83 2.56
CA TYR A 127 3.46 0.42 2.35
C TYR A 127 4.60 0.26 1.33
N THR A 128 4.43 0.79 0.11
CA THR A 128 5.44 0.70 -0.95
C THR A 128 6.74 1.40 -0.55
N GLN A 129 6.66 2.50 0.21
CA GLN A 129 7.83 3.22 0.72
C GLN A 129 8.66 2.40 1.72
N LYS A 130 8.04 1.47 2.46
CA LYS A 130 8.69 0.78 3.59
C LYS A 130 8.85 -0.73 3.44
N THR A 131 8.10 -1.37 2.54
CA THR A 131 8.14 -2.82 2.33
C THR A 131 9.54 -3.30 1.92
N GLN A 132 9.90 -4.49 2.37
CA GLN A 132 11.13 -5.20 2.00
C GLN A 132 10.84 -6.33 1.00
N ARG A 133 9.58 -6.54 0.61
CA ARG A 133 9.11 -7.57 -0.35
C ARG A 133 9.32 -7.17 -1.82
N LEU A 134 10.18 -6.18 -2.06
CA LEU A 134 10.59 -5.71 -3.37
C LEU A 134 11.97 -6.28 -3.72
N SER A 135 12.31 -6.32 -5.01
CA SER A 135 13.66 -6.67 -5.46
C SER A 135 14.71 -5.75 -4.80
N THR A 136 15.94 -6.27 -4.67
CA THR A 136 17.07 -5.50 -4.12
C THR A 136 17.28 -4.20 -4.89
N THR A 137 17.17 -4.26 -6.22
CA THR A 137 17.26 -3.11 -7.12
C THR A 137 16.14 -2.10 -6.89
N ALA A 138 14.86 -2.54 -6.83
CA ALA A 138 13.75 -1.62 -6.60
C ALA A 138 13.82 -0.95 -5.22
N ARG A 139 14.29 -1.66 -4.18
CA ARG A 139 14.54 -1.09 -2.85
C ARG A 139 15.61 -0.01 -2.89
N ALA A 140 16.71 -0.24 -3.61
CA ALA A 140 17.79 0.72 -3.76
C ALA A 140 17.33 1.96 -4.55
N VAL A 141 16.65 1.77 -5.68
CA VAL A 141 16.10 2.86 -6.50
C VAL A 141 15.12 3.70 -5.70
N ARG A 142 14.17 3.07 -4.98
CA ARG A 142 13.24 3.76 -4.08
C ARG A 142 13.96 4.61 -3.04
N ALA A 143 14.98 4.07 -2.39
CA ALA A 143 15.74 4.79 -1.36
C ALA A 143 16.40 6.04 -1.96
N VAL A 144 17.08 5.89 -3.08
CA VAL A 144 17.76 6.97 -3.82
C VAL A 144 16.78 8.06 -4.26
N LEU A 145 15.65 7.69 -4.87
CA LEU A 145 14.62 8.65 -5.28
C LEU A 145 13.98 9.40 -4.10
N THR A 146 13.85 8.75 -2.94
CA THR A 146 13.25 9.37 -1.74
C THR A 146 14.21 10.32 -1.04
N SER A 147 15.51 10.01 -1.05
CA SER A 147 16.57 10.79 -0.41
C SER A 147 17.33 11.73 -1.35
N ALA A 148 16.84 11.92 -2.59
CA ALA A 148 17.52 12.68 -3.63
C ALA A 148 17.88 14.11 -3.16
N LYS A 149 19.17 14.43 -3.20
CA LYS A 149 19.70 15.74 -2.79
C LYS A 149 20.04 16.64 -3.95
N GLU A 150 20.52 16.09 -5.07
CA GLU A 150 20.96 16.86 -6.23
C GLU A 150 20.54 16.17 -7.53
N PRO A 151 19.95 16.89 -8.50
CA PRO A 151 19.40 16.28 -9.72
C PRO A 151 20.42 15.57 -10.60
N ALA A 152 21.59 16.18 -10.84
CA ALA A 152 22.60 15.59 -11.71
C ALA A 152 23.25 14.33 -11.07
N PRO A 153 23.77 14.38 -9.83
CA PRO A 153 24.26 13.17 -9.15
C PRO A 153 23.20 12.06 -9.06
N LEU A 154 21.93 12.41 -8.82
CA LEU A 154 20.86 11.42 -8.77
C LEU A 154 20.85 10.57 -10.04
N LEU A 155 20.88 11.20 -11.22
CA LEU A 155 20.73 10.52 -12.50
C LEU A 155 22.00 9.81 -12.98
N PHE A 156 23.18 10.39 -12.77
CA PHE A 156 24.44 9.88 -13.34
C PHE A 156 25.26 9.03 -12.38
N LEU A 157 25.00 9.14 -11.08
CA LEU A 157 25.81 8.50 -10.03
C LEU A 157 24.95 7.57 -9.16
N GLU A 158 23.89 8.10 -8.54
CA GLU A 158 23.13 7.37 -7.53
C GLU A 158 22.22 6.30 -8.13
N LEU A 159 21.44 6.63 -9.17
CA LEU A 159 20.55 5.68 -9.85
C LEU A 159 21.32 4.56 -10.57
N PRO A 160 22.40 4.82 -11.33
CA PRO A 160 23.21 3.74 -11.91
C PRO A 160 23.74 2.79 -10.84
N ARG A 161 24.28 3.31 -9.72
CA ARG A 161 24.75 2.49 -8.60
C ARG A 161 23.63 1.68 -7.95
N ALA A 162 22.45 2.26 -7.77
CA ALA A 162 21.28 1.56 -7.24
C ALA A 162 20.84 0.39 -8.16
N CYS A 163 21.04 0.54 -9.47
CA CYS A 163 20.80 -0.49 -10.47
C CYS A 163 21.97 -1.47 -10.65
N GLY A 164 23.09 -1.31 -9.93
CA GLY A 164 24.28 -2.19 -10.04
C GLY A 164 25.23 -1.83 -11.18
N PHE A 165 25.09 -0.65 -11.79
CA PHE A 165 25.96 -0.15 -12.84
C PHE A 165 26.97 0.86 -12.29
N GLU A 166 28.11 0.99 -12.97
CA GLU A 166 29.04 2.07 -12.67
C GLU A 166 28.43 3.44 -13.09
N PRO A 167 28.84 4.52 -12.42
CA PRO A 167 28.41 5.87 -12.77
C PRO A 167 28.72 6.21 -14.23
N PHE A 168 27.85 6.99 -14.86
CA PHE A 168 28.07 7.50 -16.20
C PHE A 168 28.90 8.79 -16.11
N SER A 169 30.01 8.82 -16.83
CA SER A 169 30.86 10.02 -16.92
C SER A 169 30.26 11.00 -17.95
N ALA A 170 30.61 12.29 -17.84
CA ALA A 170 30.20 13.29 -18.84
C ALA A 170 30.90 13.10 -20.20
N SER A 171 31.98 12.32 -20.27
CA SER A 171 32.78 12.07 -21.46
C SER A 171 32.32 10.80 -22.18
N GLY A 172 31.22 10.94 -22.93
CA GLY A 172 30.57 9.85 -23.65
C GLY A 172 31.50 8.98 -24.51
N ARG A 173 31.68 7.70 -24.14
CA ARG A 173 32.36 6.69 -24.96
C ARG A 173 31.33 5.76 -25.62
N SER A 174 31.65 5.19 -26.78
CA SER A 174 30.75 4.32 -27.55
C SER A 174 30.27 3.10 -26.76
N SER A 175 31.12 2.55 -25.90
CA SER A 175 30.82 1.43 -24.98
C SER A 175 29.82 1.79 -23.88
N GLU A 176 29.54 3.08 -23.67
CA GLU A 176 28.53 3.52 -22.68
C GLU A 176 27.10 3.41 -23.23
N ARG A 177 26.90 3.26 -24.55
CA ARG A 177 25.54 3.13 -25.12
C ARG A 177 24.87 1.83 -24.69
N GLU A 178 25.45 0.68 -24.97
CA GLU A 178 24.84 -0.62 -24.61
C GLU A 178 24.57 -0.70 -23.10
N ARG A 179 25.54 -0.26 -22.30
CA ARG A 179 25.41 -0.17 -20.84
C ARG A 179 24.31 0.80 -20.38
N ALA A 180 24.13 1.91 -21.10
CA ALA A 180 23.02 2.83 -20.87
C ALA A 180 21.66 2.18 -21.16
N TRP A 181 21.52 1.40 -22.24
CA TRP A 181 20.29 0.68 -22.55
C TRP A 181 19.93 -0.35 -21.48
N GLU A 182 20.90 -1.15 -21.02
CA GLU A 182 20.71 -2.11 -19.93
C GLU A 182 20.33 -1.42 -18.61
N PHE A 183 20.98 -0.30 -18.30
CA PHE A 183 20.63 0.53 -17.15
C PHE A 183 19.18 1.02 -17.22
N VAL A 184 18.75 1.59 -18.36
CA VAL A 184 17.38 2.09 -18.53
C VAL A 184 16.36 0.98 -18.41
N SER A 185 16.63 -0.19 -18.99
CA SER A 185 15.76 -1.36 -18.88
C SER A 185 15.63 -1.84 -17.43
N THR A 186 16.76 -1.91 -16.70
CA THR A 186 16.79 -2.27 -15.28
C THR A 186 16.04 -1.27 -14.40
N LEU A 187 16.25 0.03 -14.65
CA LEU A 187 15.55 1.11 -13.95
C LEU A 187 14.05 1.08 -14.23
N LYS A 188 13.64 0.77 -15.47
CA LYS A 188 12.23 0.59 -15.83
C LYS A 188 11.61 -0.58 -15.06
N GLY A 189 12.29 -1.73 -15.01
CA GLY A 189 11.82 -2.87 -14.23
C GLY A 189 11.61 -2.52 -12.76
N ALA A 190 12.56 -1.81 -12.15
CA ALA A 190 12.43 -1.32 -10.78
C ALA A 190 11.28 -0.31 -10.61
N TYR A 191 11.11 0.61 -11.55
CA TYR A 191 10.04 1.60 -11.56
C TYR A 191 8.65 0.95 -11.66
N ASP A 192 8.48 0.02 -12.60
CA ASP A 192 7.22 -0.73 -12.80
C ASP A 192 6.91 -1.62 -11.59
N GLU A 193 7.93 -2.20 -10.95
CA GLU A 193 7.77 -2.95 -9.71
C GLU A 193 7.24 -2.05 -8.57
N LEU A 194 7.81 -0.86 -8.39
CA LEU A 194 7.32 0.12 -7.40
C LEU A 194 5.88 0.57 -7.70
N LYS A 195 5.57 0.82 -8.98
CA LYS A 195 4.22 1.22 -9.43
C LYS A 195 3.18 0.15 -9.15
N THR A 196 3.53 -1.12 -9.35
CA THR A 196 2.60 -2.26 -9.18
C THR A 196 2.59 -2.85 -7.77
N ALA A 197 3.53 -2.50 -6.91
CA ALA A 197 3.68 -3.06 -5.56
C ALA A 197 2.41 -2.98 -4.71
N TYR A 198 1.71 -1.84 -4.76
CA TYR A 198 0.47 -1.67 -4.00
C TYR A 198 -0.69 -2.48 -4.60
N GLY A 199 -0.80 -2.54 -5.94
CA GLY A 199 -1.77 -3.40 -6.62
C GLY A 199 -1.55 -4.89 -6.32
N LYS A 200 -0.29 -5.32 -6.19
CA LYS A 200 0.05 -6.69 -5.74
C LYS A 200 -0.38 -6.95 -4.29
N LEU A 201 -0.25 -5.97 -3.40
CA LEU A 201 -0.76 -6.08 -2.03
C LEU A 201 -2.28 -6.27 -2.03
N THR A 202 -3.02 -5.42 -2.74
CA THR A 202 -4.49 -5.52 -2.80
C THR A 202 -4.94 -6.83 -3.43
N ALA A 203 -4.28 -7.30 -4.49
CA ALA A 203 -4.53 -8.61 -5.08
C ALA A 203 -4.29 -9.75 -4.06
N SER A 204 -3.22 -9.67 -3.26
CA SER A 204 -2.96 -10.65 -2.20
C SER A 204 -4.04 -10.63 -1.11
N ILE A 205 -4.59 -9.46 -0.76
CA ILE A 205 -5.73 -9.37 0.17
C ILE A 205 -6.94 -10.11 -0.40
N MET A 206 -7.28 -9.87 -1.69
CA MET A 206 -8.38 -10.57 -2.36
C MET A 206 -8.17 -12.09 -2.39
N GLU A 207 -6.97 -12.54 -2.74
CA GLU A 207 -6.62 -13.97 -2.75
C GLU A 207 -6.76 -14.59 -1.36
N ARG A 208 -6.25 -13.93 -0.31
CA ARG A 208 -6.39 -14.40 1.08
C ARG A 208 -7.85 -14.45 1.53
N LEU A 209 -8.69 -13.51 1.09
CA LEU A 209 -10.14 -13.57 1.32
C LEU A 209 -10.74 -14.79 0.63
N ALA A 210 -10.44 -14.98 -0.65
CA ALA A 210 -10.94 -16.10 -1.44
C ALA A 210 -10.56 -17.45 -0.81
N THR A 211 -9.32 -17.61 -0.36
CA THR A 211 -8.84 -18.83 0.30
C THR A 211 -9.42 -19.00 1.70
N SER A 212 -9.38 -17.96 2.53
CA SER A 212 -9.78 -18.07 3.94
C SER A 212 -11.27 -18.38 4.10
N PHE A 213 -12.10 -17.86 3.20
CA PHE A 213 -13.55 -18.07 3.17
C PHE A 213 -13.98 -19.18 2.19
N GLU A 214 -13.03 -19.86 1.51
CA GLU A 214 -13.31 -20.93 0.54
C GLU A 214 -14.24 -20.51 -0.62
N ARG A 215 -14.09 -19.26 -1.09
CA ARG A 215 -14.86 -18.69 -2.21
C ARG A 215 -13.93 -18.19 -3.34
N PRO A 216 -13.38 -19.08 -4.19
CA PRO A 216 -12.39 -18.74 -5.21
C PRO A 216 -12.96 -17.98 -6.41
N THR A 217 -14.24 -18.15 -6.72
CA THR A 217 -14.91 -17.52 -7.87
C THR A 217 -15.82 -16.39 -7.42
N LYS A 218 -15.69 -15.21 -8.06
CA LYS A 218 -16.48 -14.01 -7.73
C LYS A 218 -16.55 -13.77 -6.21
N THR A 219 -15.39 -13.78 -5.55
CA THR A 219 -15.26 -13.77 -4.09
C THR A 219 -16.13 -12.71 -3.42
N ARG A 220 -16.17 -11.48 -3.96
CA ARG A 220 -17.00 -10.40 -3.41
C ARG A 220 -18.49 -10.73 -3.43
N ASP A 221 -19.02 -11.25 -4.55
CA ASP A 221 -20.42 -11.65 -4.66
C ASP A 221 -20.74 -12.81 -3.73
N ALA A 222 -19.87 -13.83 -3.68
CA ALA A 222 -20.05 -14.98 -2.82
C ALA A 222 -20.06 -14.61 -1.32
N LEU A 223 -19.17 -13.72 -0.91
CA LEU A 223 -19.13 -13.19 0.47
C LEU A 223 -20.37 -12.36 0.80
N ARG A 224 -20.87 -11.56 -0.16
CA ARG A 224 -22.10 -10.79 -0.01
C ARG A 224 -23.30 -11.70 0.22
N THR A 225 -23.51 -12.71 -0.65
CA THR A 225 -24.62 -13.67 -0.52
C THR A 225 -24.55 -14.43 0.81
N ALA A 226 -23.34 -14.80 1.26
CA ALA A 226 -23.17 -15.45 2.57
C ALA A 226 -23.48 -14.50 3.74
N ALA A 227 -23.11 -13.21 3.65
CA ALA A 227 -23.27 -12.25 4.74
C ALA A 227 -24.70 -11.72 4.92
N GLU A 228 -25.49 -11.68 3.85
CA GLU A 228 -26.85 -11.12 3.81
C GLU A 228 -27.80 -11.69 4.88
N PRO A 229 -27.96 -13.02 5.05
CA PRO A 229 -28.81 -13.56 6.10
C PRO A 229 -28.17 -13.48 7.50
N LEU A 230 -26.84 -13.37 7.57
CA LEU A 230 -26.08 -13.40 8.83
C LEU A 230 -26.13 -12.06 9.58
N VAL A 231 -26.14 -10.94 8.88
CA VAL A 231 -25.94 -9.60 9.47
C VAL A 231 -26.96 -9.26 10.56
N ALA A 232 -28.20 -9.75 10.46
CA ALA A 232 -29.24 -9.51 11.46
C ALA A 232 -29.03 -10.32 12.74
N SER A 233 -28.46 -11.52 12.63
CA SER A 233 -28.28 -12.49 13.73
C SER A 233 -26.97 -12.34 14.51
N ILE A 234 -25.96 -11.68 13.92
CA ILE A 234 -24.64 -11.55 14.53
C ILE A 234 -24.66 -10.46 15.61
N ASN A 235 -24.35 -10.88 16.85
CA ASN A 235 -24.14 -10.00 18.01
C ASN A 235 -22.67 -9.61 18.23
N GLU A 236 -21.70 -10.34 17.64
CA GLU A 236 -20.28 -10.03 17.78
C GLU A 236 -19.91 -8.81 16.89
N PRO A 237 -19.40 -7.71 17.46
CA PRO A 237 -19.25 -6.44 16.73
C PRO A 237 -18.34 -6.52 15.50
N THR A 238 -17.27 -7.31 15.57
CA THR A 238 -16.25 -7.41 14.52
C THR A 238 -16.79 -8.16 13.29
N LEU A 239 -17.43 -9.32 13.49
CA LEU A 239 -18.10 -10.07 12.44
C LEU A 239 -19.29 -9.30 11.87
N ARG A 240 -20.06 -8.60 12.71
CA ARG A 240 -21.15 -7.74 12.22
C ARG A 240 -20.61 -6.65 11.30
N SER A 241 -19.52 -5.99 11.72
CA SER A 241 -18.86 -4.96 10.90
C SER A 241 -18.32 -5.55 9.60
N LEU A 242 -17.74 -6.75 9.63
CA LEU A 242 -17.26 -7.44 8.45
C LEU A 242 -18.40 -7.76 7.47
N CYS A 243 -19.53 -8.30 7.95
CA CYS A 243 -20.71 -8.55 7.13
C CYS A 243 -21.23 -7.26 6.49
N LEU A 244 -21.28 -6.15 7.23
CA LEU A 244 -21.65 -4.85 6.67
C LEU A 244 -20.69 -4.39 5.57
N ARG A 245 -19.39 -4.70 5.66
CA ARG A 245 -18.42 -4.42 4.58
C ARG A 245 -18.61 -5.34 3.38
N PHE A 246 -18.99 -6.60 3.58
CA PHE A 246 -19.30 -7.52 2.48
C PHE A 246 -20.55 -7.10 1.71
N LEU A 247 -21.52 -6.50 2.39
CA LEU A 247 -22.76 -5.97 1.80
C LEU A 247 -22.58 -4.60 1.11
N ASP A 248 -21.41 -3.96 1.21
CA ASP A 248 -21.18 -2.66 0.57
C ASP A 248 -21.02 -2.81 -0.96
N GLU A 249 -21.94 -2.22 -1.72
CA GLU A 249 -21.92 -2.17 -3.19
C GLU A 249 -21.43 -0.83 -3.75
N LYS A 250 -21.23 0.18 -2.89
CA LYS A 250 -20.90 1.54 -3.31
C LYS A 250 -19.40 1.70 -3.59
N LEU A 251 -18.56 0.95 -2.88
CA LEU A 251 -17.12 1.02 -3.02
C LEU A 251 -16.62 0.25 -4.24
N GLY A 252 -15.70 0.86 -5.00
CA GLY A 252 -14.88 0.13 -5.97
C GLY A 252 -14.02 -0.94 -5.28
N GLU A 253 -13.57 -1.94 -6.03
CA GLU A 253 -12.86 -3.12 -5.48
C GLU A 253 -11.68 -2.75 -4.58
N THR A 254 -10.79 -1.85 -5.03
CA THR A 254 -9.63 -1.42 -4.24
C THR A 254 -10.03 -0.79 -2.91
N ALA A 255 -11.00 0.13 -2.92
CA ALA A 255 -11.48 0.79 -1.70
C ALA A 255 -12.22 -0.18 -0.76
N TRP A 256 -12.92 -1.16 -1.33
CA TRP A 256 -13.56 -2.23 -0.58
C TRP A 256 -12.53 -3.13 0.12
N LEU A 257 -11.48 -3.56 -0.58
CA LEU A 257 -10.38 -4.33 0.01
C LEU A 257 -9.64 -3.53 1.08
N GLU A 258 -9.42 -2.24 0.86
CA GLU A 258 -8.85 -1.34 1.88
C GLU A 258 -9.70 -1.25 3.13
N SER A 259 -11.02 -1.19 2.97
CA SER A 259 -11.99 -1.17 4.07
C SER A 259 -11.93 -2.45 4.90
N ILE A 260 -11.83 -3.62 4.24
CA ILE A 260 -11.67 -4.91 4.92
C ILE A 260 -10.32 -4.98 5.64
N GLY A 261 -9.21 -4.64 4.97
CA GLY A 261 -7.89 -4.62 5.60
C GLY A 261 -7.84 -3.69 6.81
N SER A 262 -8.47 -2.52 6.70
CA SER A 262 -8.58 -1.56 7.81
C SER A 262 -9.36 -2.10 8.98
N LEU A 263 -10.42 -2.87 8.75
CA LEU A 263 -11.20 -3.50 9.81
C LEU A 263 -10.40 -4.60 10.53
N VAL A 264 -9.68 -5.43 9.77
CA VAL A 264 -8.97 -6.59 10.33
C VAL A 264 -7.71 -6.20 11.10
N CYS A 265 -6.99 -5.16 10.65
CA CYS A 265 -5.73 -4.73 11.25
C CYS A 265 -5.79 -3.36 11.94
N GLU A 266 -6.97 -2.75 12.05
CA GLU A 266 -7.19 -1.40 12.61
C GLU A 266 -6.33 -0.31 11.95
N LYS A 267 -5.85 -0.57 10.73
CA LYS A 267 -4.89 0.26 10.00
C LYS A 267 -5.10 0.07 8.50
N PRO A 268 -5.15 1.15 7.70
CA PRO A 268 -5.37 1.02 6.26
C PRO A 268 -4.19 0.34 5.56
N PRO A 269 -4.44 -0.53 4.55
CA PRO A 269 -3.38 -1.23 3.82
C PRO A 269 -2.31 -0.32 3.21
N ALA A 270 -2.68 0.90 2.80
CA ALA A 270 -1.75 1.91 2.33
C ALA A 270 -0.64 2.26 3.33
N LYS A 271 -0.85 2.02 4.63
CA LYS A 271 0.09 2.30 5.73
C LYS A 271 0.75 1.05 6.32
N TRP A 272 0.44 -0.14 5.80
CA TRP A 272 0.98 -1.38 6.33
C TRP A 272 2.50 -1.47 6.20
N LEU A 273 3.10 -2.19 7.14
CA LEU A 273 4.44 -2.75 7.05
C LEU A 273 4.33 -4.24 6.72
N ASP A 274 5.45 -4.89 6.39
CA ASP A 274 5.43 -6.31 6.04
C ASP A 274 4.86 -7.18 7.17
N ALA A 275 5.15 -6.84 8.44
CA ALA A 275 4.56 -7.50 9.60
C ALA A 275 3.04 -7.34 9.69
N ASP A 276 2.49 -6.20 9.25
CA ASP A 276 1.03 -5.99 9.22
C ASP A 276 0.38 -6.89 8.16
N VAL A 277 1.07 -7.17 7.04
CA VAL A 277 0.57 -8.09 6.01
C VAL A 277 0.49 -9.52 6.54
N ASP A 278 1.47 -9.94 7.34
CA ASP A 278 1.49 -11.27 7.96
C ASP A 278 0.41 -11.37 9.04
N HIS A 279 0.30 -10.34 9.89
CA HIS A 279 -0.75 -10.23 10.89
C HIS A 279 -2.15 -10.27 10.27
N PHE A 280 -2.37 -9.59 9.14
CA PHE A 280 -3.63 -9.66 8.39
C PHE A 280 -3.99 -11.10 8.04
N GLY A 281 -3.03 -11.87 7.53
CA GLY A 281 -3.24 -13.28 7.17
C GLY A 281 -3.69 -14.14 8.35
N GLU A 282 -3.04 -13.99 9.51
CA GLU A 282 -3.37 -14.73 10.73
C GLU A 282 -4.77 -14.36 11.25
N GLN A 283 -5.07 -13.06 11.33
CA GLN A 283 -6.36 -12.57 11.81
C GLN A 283 -7.49 -12.96 10.87
N LEU A 284 -7.26 -12.94 9.56
CA LEU A 284 -8.26 -13.31 8.58
C LEU A 284 -8.67 -14.77 8.70
N VAL A 285 -7.73 -15.69 8.95
CA VAL A 285 -8.03 -17.12 9.19
C VAL A 285 -8.90 -17.29 10.44
N HIS A 286 -8.61 -16.55 11.52
CA HIS A 286 -9.39 -16.61 12.74
C HIS A 286 -10.81 -16.06 12.53
N ILE A 287 -10.95 -14.92 11.86
CA ILE A 287 -12.25 -14.32 11.51
C ILE A 287 -13.05 -15.24 10.60
N ALA A 288 -12.44 -15.80 9.55
CA ALA A 288 -13.11 -16.70 8.62
C ALA A 288 -13.60 -17.98 9.29
N ARG A 289 -12.84 -18.55 10.24
CA ARG A 289 -13.30 -19.70 11.03
C ARG A 289 -14.55 -19.36 11.86
N ARG A 290 -14.56 -18.19 12.51
CA ARG A 290 -15.73 -17.74 13.29
C ARG A 290 -16.93 -17.46 12.38
N PHE A 291 -16.71 -16.82 11.24
CA PHE A 291 -17.74 -16.59 10.23
C PHE A 291 -18.37 -17.90 9.76
N ARG A 292 -17.57 -18.89 9.34
CA ARG A 292 -18.08 -20.22 8.92
C ARG A 292 -18.84 -20.94 10.04
N SER A 293 -18.40 -20.78 11.29
CA SER A 293 -19.12 -21.35 12.43
C SER A 293 -20.53 -20.78 12.55
N VAL A 294 -20.70 -19.46 12.34
CA VAL A 294 -22.01 -18.80 12.36
C VAL A 294 -22.81 -19.11 11.10
N GLU A 295 -22.17 -19.13 9.93
CA GLU A 295 -22.80 -19.52 8.65
C GLU A 295 -23.37 -20.94 8.74
N SER A 296 -22.64 -21.90 9.33
CA SER A 296 -23.13 -23.27 9.53
C SER A 296 -24.32 -23.39 10.49
N MET A 297 -24.62 -22.36 11.27
CA MET A 297 -25.79 -22.32 12.16
C MET A 297 -27.04 -21.78 11.44
N GLN A 298 -26.88 -21.17 10.26
CA GLN A 298 -27.98 -20.70 9.43
C GLN A 298 -28.19 -21.66 8.25
N PHE A 299 -28.98 -22.71 8.46
CA PHE A 299 -29.57 -23.46 7.33
C PHE A 299 -30.76 -22.68 6.74
N PRO A 300 -31.07 -22.88 5.44
CA PRO A 300 -32.10 -22.12 4.76
C PRO A 300 -33.44 -22.34 5.46
N SER A 301 -34.11 -21.23 5.76
CA SER A 301 -35.45 -21.09 6.32
C SER A 301 -36.52 -21.75 5.43
N GLY A 302 -36.44 -23.06 5.26
CA GLY A 302 -37.30 -23.88 4.41
C GLY A 302 -38.29 -24.75 5.18
N SER A 303 -38.27 -24.74 6.51
CA SER A 303 -39.32 -25.36 7.34
C SER A 303 -39.91 -24.32 8.29
N GLU A 304 -41.22 -24.19 8.29
CA GLU A 304 -42.04 -23.22 9.03
C GLU A 304 -42.04 -23.43 10.55
N ARG A 305 -40.94 -23.89 11.14
CA ARG A 305 -40.80 -24.04 12.58
C ARG A 305 -39.52 -23.33 13.01
N SER A 306 -39.61 -22.55 14.08
CA SER A 306 -38.47 -21.88 14.72
C SER A 306 -37.48 -22.92 15.25
N ALA A 307 -36.68 -23.51 14.36
CA ALA A 307 -35.63 -24.45 14.68
C ALA A 307 -34.42 -23.67 15.20
N THR A 308 -33.99 -23.99 16.41
CA THR A 308 -32.73 -23.51 16.98
C THR A 308 -31.66 -24.54 16.68
N ALA A 309 -30.44 -24.10 16.32
CA ALA A 309 -29.33 -24.98 15.99
C ALA A 309 -28.18 -24.81 16.98
N LEU A 310 -27.63 -25.94 17.47
CA LEU A 310 -26.43 -25.99 18.31
C LEU A 310 -25.33 -26.74 17.57
N ARG A 311 -24.14 -26.15 17.46
CA ARG A 311 -22.96 -26.84 16.92
C ARG A 311 -22.16 -27.45 18.05
N VAL A 312 -21.91 -28.76 17.98
CA VAL A 312 -21.00 -29.47 18.87
C VAL A 312 -19.75 -29.85 18.09
N ALA A 313 -18.59 -29.47 18.60
CA ALA A 313 -17.28 -29.89 18.08
C ALA A 313 -16.44 -30.47 19.22
N ILE A 314 -15.89 -31.67 19.00
CA ILE A 314 -15.00 -32.33 19.95
C ILE A 314 -13.70 -32.65 19.23
N THR A 315 -12.57 -32.31 19.85
CA THR A 315 -11.23 -32.61 19.34
C THR A 315 -10.51 -33.55 20.31
N ARG A 316 -9.92 -34.62 19.78
CA ARG A 316 -9.15 -35.60 20.57
C ARG A 316 -7.65 -35.30 20.55
N PRO A 317 -6.87 -35.87 21.50
CA PRO A 317 -5.42 -35.72 21.53
C PRO A 317 -4.69 -36.28 20.31
N ASP A 318 -5.33 -37.19 19.57
CA ASP A 318 -4.82 -37.75 18.30
C ASP A 318 -4.98 -36.79 17.11
N GLY A 319 -5.60 -35.62 17.32
CA GLY A 319 -5.85 -34.61 16.29
C GLY A 319 -7.15 -34.82 15.51
N SER A 320 -7.91 -35.89 15.77
CA SER A 320 -9.23 -36.08 15.15
C SER A 320 -10.25 -35.09 15.74
N GLU A 321 -11.00 -34.43 14.86
CA GLU A 321 -12.09 -33.52 15.21
C GLU A 321 -13.38 -34.02 14.57
N MET A 322 -14.43 -34.12 15.37
CA MET A 322 -15.78 -34.42 14.90
C MET A 322 -16.67 -33.23 15.21
N ASN A 323 -17.43 -32.79 14.20
CA ASN A 323 -18.36 -31.69 14.35
C ASN A 323 -19.74 -32.07 13.79
N LYS A 324 -20.80 -31.63 14.47
CA LYS A 324 -22.17 -31.85 14.02
C LYS A 324 -23.04 -30.68 14.45
N VAL A 325 -23.97 -30.31 13.57
CA VAL A 325 -25.04 -29.36 13.87
C VAL A 325 -26.24 -30.15 14.36
N LEU A 326 -26.74 -29.81 15.55
CA LEU A 326 -27.90 -30.40 16.19
C LEU A 326 -29.05 -29.41 16.08
N GLU A 327 -30.12 -29.82 15.40
CA GLU A 327 -31.33 -29.02 15.24
C GLU A 327 -32.36 -29.47 16.27
N PHE A 328 -33.05 -28.51 16.88
CA PHE A 328 -34.19 -28.77 17.76
C PHE A 328 -35.22 -27.65 17.63
N THR A 329 -36.48 -27.98 17.87
CA THR A 329 -37.61 -27.06 17.75
C THR A 329 -38.03 -26.51 19.11
N SER A 330 -38.88 -25.49 19.11
CA SER A 330 -39.53 -25.01 20.33
C SER A 330 -40.31 -26.10 21.08
N ASP A 331 -40.76 -27.15 20.37
CA ASP A 331 -41.48 -28.28 20.98
C ASP A 331 -40.50 -29.22 21.71
N ASP A 332 -39.24 -29.28 21.26
CA ASP A 332 -38.18 -30.10 21.88
C ASP A 332 -37.58 -29.43 23.13
N GLU A 333 -37.74 -28.11 23.29
CA GLU A 333 -37.13 -27.30 24.36
C GLU A 333 -37.45 -27.82 25.78
N ILE A 334 -38.66 -28.35 25.98
CA ILE A 334 -39.06 -28.92 27.28
C ILE A 334 -38.25 -30.21 27.56
N ALA A 335 -38.15 -31.09 26.56
CA ALA A 335 -37.39 -32.33 26.68
C ALA A 335 -35.88 -32.07 26.82
N VAL A 336 -35.36 -31.07 26.08
CA VAL A 336 -33.97 -30.63 26.18
C VAL A 336 -33.66 -30.13 27.59
N ARG A 337 -34.50 -29.29 28.19
CA ARG A 337 -34.30 -28.78 29.57
C ARG A 337 -34.37 -29.88 30.63
N GLU A 338 -35.23 -30.88 30.44
CA GLU A 338 -35.31 -32.01 31.35
C GLU A 338 -34.02 -32.85 31.31
N LEU A 339 -33.55 -33.19 30.10
CA LEU A 339 -32.28 -33.90 29.90
C LEU A 339 -31.07 -33.07 30.38
N GLU A 340 -31.09 -31.76 30.16
CA GLU A 340 -30.06 -30.84 30.65
C GLU A 340 -29.98 -30.86 32.17
N SER A 341 -31.12 -30.84 32.88
CA SER A 341 -31.17 -30.93 34.34
C SER A 341 -30.60 -32.25 34.87
N GLN A 342 -30.92 -33.37 34.20
CA GLN A 342 -30.38 -34.68 34.52
C GLN A 342 -28.85 -34.72 34.30
N LEU A 343 -28.38 -34.22 33.15
CA LEU A 343 -26.96 -34.13 32.82
C LEU A 343 -26.20 -33.21 33.79
N ALA A 344 -26.75 -32.04 34.12
CA ALA A 344 -26.17 -31.10 35.07
C ALA A 344 -25.98 -31.71 36.45
N THR A 345 -26.94 -32.53 36.90
CA THR A 345 -26.87 -33.25 38.17
C THR A 345 -25.72 -34.27 38.19
N LEU A 346 -25.52 -34.99 37.08
CA LEU A 346 -24.41 -35.94 36.92
C LEU A 346 -23.05 -35.23 36.83
N LEU A 347 -22.98 -34.09 36.13
CA LEU A 347 -21.77 -33.29 35.99
C LEU A 347 -21.33 -32.65 37.31
N ARG A 348 -22.27 -32.23 38.18
CA ARG A 348 -21.98 -31.61 39.48
C ARG A 348 -21.33 -32.55 40.50
N LYS A 349 -21.58 -33.87 40.43
CA LYS A 349 -20.99 -34.84 41.38
C LYS A 349 -19.45 -34.94 41.26
N ASN A 350 -18.88 -34.67 40.08
CA ASN A 350 -17.43 -34.66 39.86
C ASN A 350 -17.10 -33.81 38.62
N GLN A 351 -16.95 -32.50 38.78
CA GLN A 351 -16.91 -31.54 37.65
C GLN A 351 -15.91 -31.92 36.53
N ARG A 352 -14.66 -32.26 36.87
CA ARG A 352 -13.62 -32.64 35.87
C ARG A 352 -13.90 -34.01 35.24
N ILE A 353 -14.21 -35.03 36.03
CA ILE A 353 -14.41 -36.41 35.54
C ILE A 353 -15.74 -36.52 34.77
N GLY A 354 -16.77 -35.83 35.24
CA GLY A 354 -18.07 -35.74 34.61
C GLY A 354 -17.99 -35.09 33.23
N LEU A 355 -17.26 -33.97 33.09
CA LEU A 355 -17.03 -33.35 31.77
C LEU A 355 -16.31 -34.30 30.82
N VAL A 356 -15.27 -34.99 31.28
CA VAL A 356 -14.56 -36.00 30.46
C VAL A 356 -15.49 -37.15 30.05
N ALA A 357 -16.34 -37.63 30.96
CA ALA A 357 -17.31 -38.67 30.67
C ALA A 357 -18.37 -38.22 29.65
N ALA A 358 -18.90 -37.00 29.80
CA ALA A 358 -19.86 -36.41 28.88
C ALA A 358 -19.25 -36.21 27.49
N THR A 359 -18.04 -35.66 27.38
CA THR A 359 -17.36 -35.51 26.09
C THR A 359 -17.14 -36.86 25.39
N ARG A 360 -16.78 -37.92 26.13
CA ARG A 360 -16.64 -39.28 25.56
C ARG A 360 -17.97 -39.87 25.12
N ALA A 361 -19.05 -39.64 25.88
CA ALA A 361 -20.39 -40.12 25.54
C ALA A 361 -20.92 -39.43 24.28
N VAL A 362 -20.82 -38.09 24.22
CA VAL A 362 -21.21 -37.30 23.05
C VAL A 362 -20.41 -37.72 21.82
N TRP A 363 -19.09 -37.94 21.93
CA TRP A 363 -18.31 -38.45 20.81
C TRP A 363 -18.84 -39.78 20.28
N LYS A 364 -19.13 -40.76 21.16
CA LYS A 364 -19.63 -42.07 20.74
C LYS A 364 -20.94 -41.95 19.97
N GLU A 365 -21.83 -41.09 20.44
CA GLU A 365 -23.12 -40.88 19.77
C GLU A 365 -22.94 -40.18 18.41
N LEU A 366 -22.04 -39.20 18.33
CA LEU A 366 -21.69 -38.56 17.07
C LEU A 366 -21.08 -39.57 16.07
N ALA A 367 -20.15 -40.42 16.51
CA ALA A 367 -19.53 -41.44 15.65
C ALA A 367 -20.51 -42.52 15.19
N ARG A 368 -21.48 -42.88 16.05
CA ARG A 368 -22.50 -43.88 15.71
C ARG A 368 -23.41 -43.37 14.62
N HIS A 369 -23.88 -42.13 14.74
CA HIS A 369 -24.71 -41.50 13.71
C HIS A 369 -23.98 -41.26 12.38
N GLU A 370 -22.65 -41.16 12.39
CA GLU A 370 -21.83 -41.05 11.18
C GLU A 370 -21.60 -42.40 10.47
N ALA A 371 -21.78 -43.52 11.18
CA ALA A 371 -21.68 -44.87 10.62
C ALA A 371 -23.03 -45.43 10.13
N GLU A 372 -24.14 -44.84 10.58
CA GLU A 372 -25.52 -45.19 10.20
C GLU A 372 -26.04 -44.36 9.01
N ASN A 373 -25.37 -43.25 8.67
CA ASN A 373 -25.58 -42.43 7.47
C ASN A 373 -24.49 -42.70 6.44
#